data_AF-A0A410QHJ5-F1
#
_entry.id   AF-A0A410QHJ5-F1
#
_cell.length_a   1.000
_cell.length_b   1.000
_cell.length_c   1.000
_cell.angle_alpha   90.00
_cell.angle_beta   90.00
_cell.angle_gamma   90.00
#
_symmetry.space_group_name_H-M   'P 1'
#
loop_
_entity.id
_entity.type
_entity.pdbx_description
1 polymer ?
#
loop_
_entity_poly.entity_id
_entity_poly.type
_entity_poly.pdbx_seq_one_letter_code
_entity_poly.pdbx_strand_id
1 'polypeptide(L)' 'MQRQPNGIRFNETAKVLNVYGYELVTEEGSHRHFRNKKGDVITIKEENPLKAVYVKDVLRRIRR' A
#
# COMPACT_ATOMS: atom_id res chain seq x y z
N MET A 1 8.51 -6.14 5.92
CA MET A 1 7.03 -6.09 6.01
C MET A 1 6.42 -7.24 6.82
N GLN A 2 6.59 -8.52 6.46
CA GLN A 2 5.86 -9.62 7.15
C GLN A 2 6.23 -9.85 8.62
N ARG A 3 7.52 -9.81 8.98
CA ARG A 3 7.98 -10.05 10.37
C ARG A 3 7.99 -8.78 11.24
N GLN A 4 8.04 -7.62 10.59
CA GLN A 4 8.03 -6.30 11.23
C GLN A 4 7.20 -5.36 10.35
N PRO A 5 5.91 -5.15 10.69
CA PRO A 5 5.03 -4.27 9.94
C PRO A 5 5.16 -2.79 10.35
N ASN A 6 5.93 -2.51 11.41
CA ASN A 6 6.25 -1.15 11.87
C ASN A 6 7.47 -0.61 11.12
N GLY A 7 7.54 0.71 10.90
CA GLY A 7 8.74 1.36 10.35
C GLY A 7 8.89 1.27 8.82
N ILE A 8 7.91 0.67 8.12
CA ILE A 8 7.95 0.52 6.66
C ILE A 8 7.72 1.87 5.99
N ARG A 9 8.50 2.16 4.95
CA ARG A 9 8.34 3.40 4.18
C ARG A 9 7.20 3.27 3.16
N PHE A 10 6.60 4.40 2.82
CA PHE A 10 5.58 4.44 1.76
C PHE A 10 6.10 3.84 0.45
N ASN A 11 7.30 4.25 0.03
CA ASN A 11 7.92 3.80 -1.23
C ASN A 11 8.13 2.28 -1.29
N GLU A 12 8.43 1.62 -0.17
CA GLU A 12 8.56 0.16 -0.14
C GLU A 12 7.21 -0.51 -0.36
N THR A 13 6.16 0.04 0.26
CA THR A 13 4.79 -0.47 0.11
C THR A 13 4.26 -0.26 -1.30
N ALA A 14 4.52 0.91 -1.88
CA ALA A 14 4.16 1.21 -3.26
C ALA A 14 4.84 0.25 -4.26
N LYS A 15 6.14 -0.05 -4.07
CA LYS A 15 6.84 -1.05 -4.88
C LYS A 15 6.18 -2.43 -4.81
N VAL A 16 5.81 -2.88 -3.61
CA VAL A 16 5.12 -4.16 -3.43
C VAL A 16 3.77 -4.14 -4.15
N LEU A 17 2.96 -3.10 -3.95
CA LEU A 17 1.67 -2.96 -4.61
C LEU A 17 1.80 -3.02 -6.15
N ASN A 18 2.76 -2.29 -6.72
CA ASN A 18 3.01 -2.30 -8.16
C ASN A 18 3.35 -3.71 -8.69
N VAL A 19 4.18 -4.48 -7.97
CA VAL A 19 4.50 -5.87 -8.33
C VAL A 19 3.26 -6.77 -8.34
N TYR A 20 2.31 -6.53 -7.43
CA TYR A 20 1.04 -7.26 -7.37
C TYR A 20 -0.06 -6.68 -8.28
N GLY A 21 0.30 -5.76 -9.19
CA GLY A 21 -0.61 -5.23 -10.20
C GLY A 21 -1.59 -4.17 -9.69
N TYR A 22 -1.25 -3.52 -8.57
CA TYR A 22 -1.92 -2.30 -8.13
C TYR A 22 -1.19 -1.08 -8.69
N GLU A 23 -1.92 -0.16 -9.30
CA GLU A 23 -1.39 1.07 -9.89
C GLU A 23 -1.87 2.28 -9.10
N LEU A 24 -1.02 3.29 -8.95
CA LEU A 24 -1.37 4.55 -8.29
C LEU A 24 -2.31 5.36 -9.20
N VAL A 25 -3.53 5.64 -8.73
CA VAL A 25 -4.58 6.31 -9.52
C VAL A 25 -4.87 7.74 -9.08
N THR A 26 -4.42 8.15 -7.90
CA THR A 26 -4.66 9.52 -7.42
C THR A 26 -3.48 10.01 -6.61
N GLU A 27 -3.02 11.20 -6.99
CA GLU A 27 -1.93 11.90 -6.33
C GLU A 27 -2.35 13.15 -5.55
N GLU A 28 -3.65 13.40 -5.46
CA GLU A 28 -4.17 14.57 -4.77
C GLU A 28 -4.24 14.33 -3.25
N GLY A 29 -3.52 15.17 -2.49
CA GLY A 29 -3.48 15.13 -1.03
C GLY A 29 -2.53 14.09 -0.45
N SER A 30 -2.62 13.89 0.87
CA SER A 30 -1.78 12.94 1.61
C SER A 30 -2.25 11.49 1.52
N HIS A 31 -3.35 11.21 0.83
CA HIS A 31 -3.88 9.85 0.67
C HIS A 31 -3.66 9.38 -0.77
N ARG A 32 -2.98 8.25 -0.90
CA ARG A 32 -2.61 7.64 -2.17
C ARG A 32 -3.56 6.48 -2.42
N HIS A 33 -4.22 6.49 -3.58
CA HIS A 33 -5.13 5.43 -4.00
C HIS A 33 -4.42 4.49 -4.96
N PHE A 34 -4.42 3.20 -4.64
CA PHE A 34 -3.91 2.16 -5.51
C PHE A 34 -5.05 1.26 -5.97
N ARG A 35 -5.15 1.00 -7.28
CA ARG A 35 -6.21 0.19 -7.87
C ARG A 35 -5.61 -0.97 -8.66
N ASN A 36 -6.15 -2.18 -8.51
CA ASN A 36 -5.77 -3.31 -9.35
C ASN A 36 -6.71 -3.48 -10.56
N LYS A 37 -6.33 -4.36 -11.49
CA LYS A 37 -7.15 -4.69 -12.68
C LYS A 37 -8.53 -5.29 -12.35
N LYS A 38 -8.71 -5.88 -11.16
CA LYS A 38 -9.99 -6.41 -10.69
C LYS A 38 -10.93 -5.32 -10.16
N GLY A 39 -10.44 -4.10 -10.00
CA GLY A 39 -11.18 -2.98 -9.42
C GLY A 39 -11.03 -2.83 -7.92
N ASP A 40 -10.22 -3.65 -7.24
CA ASP A 40 -9.95 -3.47 -5.81
C ASP A 40 -9.11 -2.20 -5.61
N VAL A 41 -9.54 -1.37 -4.67
CA VAL A 41 -8.84 -0.13 -4.29
C VAL A 41 -8.32 -0.23 -2.87
N ILE A 42 -7.07 0.19 -2.65
CA ILE A 42 -6.49 0.41 -1.34
C ILE A 42 -6.04 1.87 -1.22
N THR A 43 -6.41 2.50 -0.10
CA THR A 43 -6.02 3.87 0.22
C THR A 43 -4.95 3.82 1.30
N ILE A 44 -3.80 4.44 1.04
CA ILE A 44 -2.68 4.51 1.97
C ILE A 44 -2.33 5.98 2.16
N LYS A 45 -2.33 6.44 3.41
CA LYS A 45 -1.81 7.77 3.71
C LYS A 45 -0.30 7.77 3.51
N GLU A 46 0.21 8.68 2.69
CA GLU A 46 1.65 8.88 2.51
C GLU A 46 2.23 9.53 3.78
N GLU A 47 2.89 8.71 4.58
CA GLU A 47 3.62 9.11 5.77
C GLU A 47 4.83 8.20 5.95
N ASN A 48 5.89 8.72 6.59
CA ASN A 48 7.12 7.98 6.83
C ASN A 48 7.47 8.04 8.33
N PRO A 49 7.41 6.91 9.06
CA PRO A 49 7.00 5.57 8.62
C PRO A 49 5.47 5.42 8.47
N LEU A 50 5.03 4.49 7.63
CA LEU A 50 3.62 4.13 7.50
C LEU A 50 3.09 3.54 8.81
N LYS A 51 1.83 3.86 9.15
CA LYS A 51 1.08 3.09 10.13
C LYS A 51 1.05 1.60 9.75
N ALA A 52 1.36 0.76 10.73
CA ALA A 52 1.37 -0.69 10.57
C ALA A 52 0.04 -1.29 10.11
N VAL A 53 -1.07 -0.58 10.35
CA VAL A 53 -2.40 -0.98 9.86
C VAL A 53 -2.44 -1.05 8.34
N TYR A 54 -1.86 -0.06 7.63
CA TYR A 54 -1.79 -0.07 6.17
C TYR A 54 -0.92 -1.21 5.66
N VAL A 55 0.24 -1.43 6.30
CA VAL A 55 1.14 -2.54 5.95
C VAL A 55 0.45 -3.89 6.12
N LYS A 56 -0.30 -4.07 7.21
CA LYS A 56 -1.09 -5.30 7.46
C LYS A 56 -2.19 -5.49 6.42
N ASP A 57 -2.88 -4.42 6.02
CA ASP A 57 -3.91 -4.50 4.98
C ASP A 57 -3.33 -4.89 3.62
N VAL A 58 -2.20 -4.29 3.22
CA VAL A 58 -1.46 -4.66 2.01
C VAL A 58 -1.09 -6.15 2.05
N LEU A 59 -0.47 -6.61 3.13
CA LEU A 59 -0.07 -8.01 3.29
C LEU A 59 -1.27 -8.98 3.24
N ARG A 60 -2.44 -8.57 3.73
CA ARG A 60 -3.66 -9.38 3.66
C ARG A 60 -4.17 -9.51 2.22
N ARG A 61 -4.13 -8.43 1.44
CA ARG A 61 -4.63 -8.40 0.06
C ARG A 61 -3.75 -9.16 -0.91
N ILE A 62 -2.43 -9.08 -0.77
CA ILE A 62 -1.48 -9.76 -1.67
C ILE A 62 -1.31 -11.26 -1.38
N ARG A 63 -1.84 -11.75 -0.25
CA ARG A 63 -1.81 -13.18 0.14
C ARG A 63 -3.05 -13.96 -0.28
N ARG A 64 -4.06 -13.30 -0.85
CA ARG A 64 -5.19 -13.94 -1.52
C ARG A 64 -4.81 -14.35 -2.94
#